data_AF-A0A444R1D5-F1
#
_entry.id   AF-A0A444R1D5-F1
#
_cell.length_a   1.000
_cell.length_b   1.000
_cell.length_c   1.000
_cell.angle_alpha   90.00
_cell.angle_beta   90.00
_cell.angle_gamma   90.00
#
_symmetry.space_group_name_H-M   'P 1'
#
loop_
_entity.id
_entity.type
_entity.pdbx_description
1 polymer ?
#
loop_
_entity_poly.entity_id
_entity_poly.type
_entity_poly.pdbx_seq_one_letter_code
_entity_poly.pdbx_strand_id
1 'polypeptide(L)'
;GIVLALVSVVCWAWYALRNARWLRENPDKHPMMWATAQALVTLPVSLIGYLVACYWLNIQTPDFSLPFGPRPLVFISLMVAIAVLCSWVGALCWNVASQRLPTVILGPLIVFETLAGLLYTFLLRQQMPPLMTLSGIALLVIGVVIAVRAKPEKPLTESVSES
;
A
#
# COMPACT_ATOMS: atom_id res chain seq x y z
N GLY A 1 -18.66 -7.54 -8.18
CA GLY A 1 -17.92 -6.87 -7.09
C GLY A 1 -17.13 -7.85 -6.24
N ILE A 2 -17.82 -8.72 -5.48
CA ILE A 2 -17.20 -9.59 -4.47
C ILE A 2 -16.13 -10.54 -5.06
N VAL A 3 -16.40 -11.20 -6.18
CA VAL A 3 -15.43 -12.10 -6.84
C VAL A 3 -14.14 -11.36 -7.23
N LEU A 4 -14.26 -10.16 -7.80
CA LEU A 4 -13.10 -9.34 -8.16
C LEU A 4 -12.31 -8.88 -6.91
N ALA A 5 -13.00 -8.60 -5.80
CA ALA A 5 -12.35 -8.29 -4.54
C ALA A 5 -11.53 -9.48 -4.02
N LEU A 6 -12.08 -10.70 -4.08
CA LEU A 6 -11.35 -11.92 -3.69
C LEU A 6 -10.13 -12.16 -4.58
N VAL A 7 -10.29 -12.02 -5.89
CA VAL A 7 -9.17 -12.13 -6.84
C VAL A 7 -8.08 -11.10 -6.53
N SER A 8 -8.46 -9.85 -6.26
CA SER A 8 -7.53 -8.78 -5.87
C SER A 8 -6.74 -9.14 -4.61
N VAL A 9 -7.42 -9.65 -3.56
CA VAL A 9 -6.78 -10.08 -2.32
C VAL A 9 -5.79 -11.22 -2.57
N VAL A 10 -6.18 -12.23 -3.36
CA VAL A 10 -5.30 -13.36 -3.71
C VAL A 10 -4.08 -12.89 -4.50
N CYS A 11 -4.28 -12.06 -5.52
CA CYS A 11 -3.19 -11.50 -6.33
C CYS A 11 -2.22 -10.70 -5.47
N TRP A 12 -2.73 -9.85 -4.58
CA TRP A 12 -1.90 -9.02 -3.71
C TRP A 12 -1.13 -9.85 -2.69
N ALA A 13 -1.79 -10.80 -2.02
CA ALA A 13 -1.13 -11.69 -1.06
C ALA A 13 -0.02 -12.53 -1.71
N TRP A 14 -0.28 -13.05 -2.91
CA TRP A 14 0.71 -13.78 -3.69
C TRP A 14 1.93 -12.91 -4.02
N TYR A 15 1.69 -11.69 -4.51
CA TYR A 15 2.76 -10.73 -4.83
C TYR A 15 3.60 -10.41 -3.60
N ALA A 16 2.97 -10.07 -2.46
CA ALA A 16 3.68 -9.73 -1.23
C ALA A 16 4.57 -10.89 -0.75
N LEU A 17 4.05 -12.12 -0.77
CA LEU A 17 4.80 -13.30 -0.36
C LEU A 17 5.96 -13.63 -1.33
N ARG A 18 5.75 -13.50 -2.64
CA ARG A 18 6.80 -13.74 -3.64
C ARG A 18 7.89 -12.66 -3.59
N ASN A 19 7.51 -11.40 -3.46
CA ASN A 19 8.44 -10.28 -3.35
C ASN A 19 9.31 -10.42 -2.09
N ALA A 20 8.71 -10.75 -0.95
CA ALA A 20 9.43 -10.99 0.30
C ALA A 20 10.38 -12.20 0.25
N ARG A 21 10.01 -13.27 -0.47
CA ARG A 21 10.90 -14.42 -0.71
C ARG A 21 12.09 -14.05 -1.58
N TRP A 22 11.85 -13.37 -2.70
CA TRP A 22 12.90 -12.98 -3.63
C TRP A 22 13.94 -12.05 -2.99
N LEU A 23 13.52 -11.07 -2.18
CA LEU A 23 14.45 -10.20 -1.43
C LEU A 23 15.30 -10.97 -0.40
N ARG A 24 14.75 -12.03 0.19
CA ARG A 24 15.47 -12.85 1.19
C ARG A 24 16.48 -13.78 0.53
N GLU A 25 16.18 -14.26 -0.67
CA GLU A 25 17.05 -15.08 -1.51
C GLU A 25 18.15 -14.24 -2.21
N ASN A 26 17.97 -12.94 -2.37
CA ASN A 26 18.92 -12.01 -3.01
C ASN A 26 19.32 -10.86 -2.06
N PRO A 27 19.96 -11.14 -0.91
CA PRO A 27 20.34 -10.12 0.08
C PRO A 27 21.43 -9.15 -0.43
N ASP A 28 22.13 -9.53 -1.49
CA ASP A 28 23.13 -8.74 -2.22
C ASP A 28 22.51 -7.56 -3.00
N LYS A 29 21.20 -7.60 -3.28
CA LYS A 29 20.51 -6.56 -4.06
C LYS A 29 19.81 -5.55 -3.17
N HIS A 30 20.14 -4.28 -3.38
CA HIS A 30 19.55 -3.18 -2.62
C HIS A 30 18.02 -3.12 -2.83
N PRO A 31 17.19 -3.23 -1.77
CA PRO A 31 15.72 -3.26 -1.86
C PRO A 31 15.13 -2.09 -2.65
N MET A 32 15.71 -0.89 -2.48
CA MET A 32 15.26 0.30 -3.19
C MET A 32 15.47 0.17 -4.72
N MET A 33 16.60 -0.38 -5.17
CA MET A 33 16.89 -0.53 -6.60
C MET A 33 15.91 -1.51 -7.25
N TRP A 34 15.55 -2.58 -6.53
CA TRP A 34 14.55 -3.54 -6.99
C TRP A 34 13.16 -2.90 -7.11
N ALA A 35 12.73 -2.12 -6.11
CA ALA A 35 11.47 -1.38 -6.18
C ALA A 35 11.46 -0.37 -7.34
N THR A 36 12.57 0.34 -7.58
CA THR A 36 12.68 1.26 -8.73
C THR A 36 12.63 0.53 -10.06
N ALA A 37 13.24 -0.66 -10.17
CA ALA A 37 13.17 -1.48 -11.37
C ALA A 37 11.73 -1.95 -11.65
N GLN A 38 11.01 -2.39 -10.62
CA GLN A 38 9.58 -2.74 -10.74
C GLN A 38 8.76 -1.53 -11.19
N ALA A 39 8.97 -0.37 -10.56
CA ALA A 39 8.29 0.86 -10.93
C ALA A 39 8.54 1.22 -12.40
N LEU A 40 9.80 1.14 -12.85
CA LEU A 40 10.19 1.44 -14.23
C LEU A 40 9.52 0.51 -15.24
N VAL A 41 9.41 -0.78 -14.94
CA VAL A 41 8.73 -1.77 -15.81
C VAL A 41 7.22 -1.52 -15.85
N THR A 42 6.62 -1.10 -14.75
CA THR A 42 5.18 -0.80 -14.69
C THR A 42 4.81 0.57 -15.28
N LEU A 43 5.77 1.47 -15.44
CA LEU A 43 5.55 2.85 -15.89
C LEU A 43 4.92 2.93 -17.30
N PRO A 44 5.40 2.19 -18.33
CA PRO A 44 4.76 2.19 -19.65
C PRO A 44 3.31 1.69 -19.60
N VAL A 45 3.05 0.63 -18.83
CA VAL A 45 1.70 0.06 -18.67
C VAL A 45 0.76 1.06 -17.99
N SER A 46 1.24 1.73 -16.94
CA SER A 46 0.53 2.82 -16.26
C SER A 46 0.22 3.97 -17.22
N LEU A 47 1.20 4.39 -18.03
CA LEU A 47 1.03 5.48 -19.00
C LEU A 47 -0.03 5.12 -20.06
N ILE A 48 0.01 3.90 -20.60
CA ILE A 48 -1.00 3.41 -21.56
C ILE A 48 -2.38 3.40 -20.90
N GLY A 49 -2.48 2.87 -19.68
CA GLY A 49 -3.74 2.84 -18.92
C GLY A 49 -4.32 4.24 -18.68
N TYR A 50 -3.46 5.21 -18.35
CA TYR A 50 -3.86 6.61 -18.21
C TYR A 50 -4.36 7.21 -19.52
N LEU A 51 -3.67 6.98 -20.65
CA LEU A 51 -4.11 7.46 -21.96
C LEU A 51 -5.46 6.85 -22.38
N VAL A 52 -5.66 5.55 -22.13
CA VAL A 52 -6.93 4.85 -22.39
C VAL A 52 -8.04 5.44 -21.52
N ALA A 53 -7.77 5.69 -20.24
CA ALA A 53 -8.73 6.33 -19.34
C ALA A 53 -9.08 7.75 -19.78
N CYS A 54 -8.10 8.54 -20.22
CA CYS A 54 -8.32 9.89 -20.76
C CYS A 54 -9.17 9.85 -22.03
N TYR A 55 -8.90 8.90 -22.94
CA TYR A 55 -9.68 8.72 -24.15
C TYR A 55 -11.14 8.31 -23.84
N TRP A 56 -11.32 7.37 -22.91
CA TRP A 56 -12.64 6.95 -22.46
C TRP A 56 -13.44 8.09 -21.80
N LEU A 57 -12.77 8.90 -20.97
CA LEU A 57 -13.38 10.04 -20.30
C LEU A 57 -13.70 11.20 -21.26
N ASN A 58 -12.90 11.36 -22.32
CA ASN A 58 -13.18 12.33 -23.40
C ASN A 58 -14.46 11.96 -24.17
N ILE A 59 -14.73 10.67 -24.35
CA ILE A 59 -15.95 10.18 -25.01
C ILE A 59 -17.18 10.37 -24.11
N GLN A 60 -17.09 10.10 -22.80
CA GLN A 60 -18.24 10.20 -21.90
C GLN A 60 -18.53 11.64 -21.44
N THR A 61 -17.51 12.49 -21.31
CA THR A 61 -17.63 13.85 -20.78
C THR A 61 -16.71 14.82 -21.55
N PRO A 62 -17.14 15.35 -22.70
CA PRO A 62 -16.30 16.18 -23.56
C PRO A 62 -15.90 17.53 -22.95
N ASP A 63 -16.64 18.05 -21.96
CA ASP A 63 -16.31 19.29 -21.23
C ASP A 63 -15.26 19.11 -20.12
N PHE A 64 -14.78 17.89 -19.88
CA PHE A 64 -13.74 17.64 -18.89
C PHE A 64 -12.37 18.04 -19.45
N SER A 65 -11.69 18.99 -18.79
CA SER A 65 -10.38 19.51 -19.21
C SER A 65 -9.28 18.45 -19.03
N LEU A 66 -9.19 17.52 -19.96
CA LEU A 66 -8.15 16.48 -20.03
C LEU A 66 -6.89 17.02 -20.71
N PRO A 67 -5.68 16.52 -20.36
CA PRO A 67 -5.37 15.42 -19.45
C PRO A 67 -5.24 15.83 -17.97
N PHE A 68 -4.86 17.08 -17.70
CA PHE A 68 -4.41 17.54 -16.38
C PHE A 68 -5.50 18.17 -15.49
N GLY A 69 -6.77 18.10 -15.92
CA GLY A 69 -7.89 18.73 -15.22
C GLY A 69 -7.93 20.26 -15.41
N PRO A 70 -8.92 20.93 -14.77
CA PRO A 70 -9.07 22.38 -14.80
C PRO A 70 -7.92 23.12 -14.08
N ARG A 71 -7.14 22.41 -13.26
CA ARG A 71 -6.04 22.95 -12.42
C ARG A 71 -4.78 22.08 -12.54
N PRO A 72 -4.10 22.12 -13.71
CA PRO A 72 -2.97 21.25 -14.02
C PRO A 72 -1.82 21.35 -13.00
N LEU A 73 -1.50 22.58 -12.58
CA LEU A 73 -0.41 22.82 -11.64
C LEU A 73 -0.68 22.21 -10.26
N VAL A 74 -1.93 22.26 -9.77
CA VAL A 74 -2.32 21.67 -8.48
C VAL A 74 -2.26 20.15 -8.55
N PHE A 75 -2.74 19.55 -9.65
CA PHE A 75 -2.67 18.10 -9.84
C PHE A 75 -1.22 17.60 -9.90
N ILE A 76 -0.38 18.20 -10.75
CA ILE A 76 1.02 17.79 -10.91
C ILE A 76 1.80 17.97 -9.59
N SER A 77 1.64 19.11 -8.92
CA SER A 77 2.30 19.36 -7.63
C SER A 77 1.86 18.38 -6.54
N LEU A 78 0.57 18.03 -6.47
CA LEU A 78 0.07 16.99 -5.56
C LEU A 78 0.63 15.62 -5.91
N MET A 79 0.64 15.22 -7.18
CA MET A 79 1.20 13.94 -7.60
C MET A 79 2.69 13.82 -7.28
N VAL A 80 3.47 14.89 -7.52
CA VAL A 80 4.89 14.94 -7.15
C VAL A 80 5.06 14.92 -5.64
N ALA A 81 4.29 15.70 -4.90
CA ALA A 81 4.35 15.73 -3.44
C ALA A 81 4.04 14.35 -2.84
N ILE A 82 2.98 13.69 -3.31
CA ILE A 82 2.61 12.33 -2.89
C ILE A 82 3.70 11.34 -3.30
N ALA A 83 4.22 11.39 -4.53
CA ALA A 83 5.28 10.50 -4.99
C ALA A 83 6.53 10.62 -4.09
N VAL A 84 6.95 11.84 -3.77
CA VAL A 84 8.12 12.07 -2.89
C VAL A 84 7.83 11.68 -1.46
N LEU A 85 6.71 12.13 -0.88
CA LEU A 85 6.37 11.84 0.52
C LEU A 85 6.09 10.35 0.74
N CYS A 86 5.21 9.74 -0.05
CA CYS A 86 4.89 8.32 0.11
C CYS A 86 6.06 7.40 -0.26
N SER A 87 6.87 7.73 -1.28
CA SER A 87 7.97 6.84 -1.66
C SER A 87 9.20 7.03 -0.79
N TRP A 88 9.69 8.26 -0.59
CA TRP A 88 10.92 8.47 0.19
C TRP A 88 10.66 8.52 1.69
N VAL A 89 9.73 9.36 2.15
CA VAL A 89 9.46 9.45 3.60
C VAL A 89 8.81 8.15 4.09
N GLY A 90 7.88 7.60 3.31
CA GLY A 90 7.29 6.29 3.58
C GLY A 90 8.33 5.17 3.67
N ALA A 91 9.25 5.06 2.69
CA ALA A 91 10.31 4.06 2.74
C ALA A 91 11.30 4.27 3.89
N LEU A 92 11.63 5.52 4.23
CA LEU A 92 12.49 5.84 5.37
C LEU A 92 11.84 5.42 6.69
N CYS A 93 10.59 5.82 6.92
CA CYS A 93 9.82 5.42 8.10
C CYS A 93 9.67 3.90 8.19
N TRP A 94 9.38 3.25 7.06
CA TRP A 94 9.28 1.79 6.99
C TRP A 94 10.60 1.09 7.31
N ASN A 95 11.73 1.60 6.82
CA ASN A 95 13.06 1.06 7.14
C ASN A 95 13.39 1.21 8.63
N VAL A 96 13.12 2.39 9.22
CA VAL A 96 13.33 2.62 10.65
C VAL A 96 12.42 1.71 11.49
N ALA A 97 11.15 1.55 11.11
CA ALA A 97 10.22 0.65 11.78
C ALA A 97 10.67 -0.82 11.66
N SER A 98 11.08 -1.26 10.47
CA SER A 98 11.54 -2.63 10.20
C SER A 98 12.80 -3.01 10.97
N GLN A 99 13.64 -2.03 11.31
CA GLN A 99 14.83 -2.26 12.15
C GLN A 99 14.49 -2.31 13.65
N ARG A 100 13.43 -1.62 14.10
CA ARG A 100 13.08 -1.50 15.52
C ARG A 100 11.98 -2.46 15.98
N LEU A 101 11.22 -3.05 15.05
CA LEU A 101 10.06 -3.89 15.34
C LEU A 101 10.22 -5.28 14.69
N PRO A 102 9.80 -6.36 15.38
CA PRO A 102 9.64 -7.67 14.78
C PRO A 102 8.71 -7.61 13.56
N THR A 103 9.06 -8.31 12.48
CA THR A 103 8.28 -8.35 11.22
C THR A 103 6.83 -8.81 11.42
N VAL A 104 6.57 -9.57 12.48
CA VAL A 104 5.23 -10.04 12.89
C VAL A 104 4.33 -8.89 13.36
N ILE A 105 4.91 -7.80 13.87
CA ILE A 105 4.20 -6.60 14.34
C ILE A 105 4.06 -5.56 13.22
N LEU A 106 4.93 -5.61 12.20
CA LEU A 106 4.85 -4.68 11.05
C LEU A 106 3.61 -4.90 10.18
N GLY A 107 3.17 -6.15 9.98
CA GLY A 107 1.98 -6.44 9.18
C GLY A 107 0.72 -5.74 9.70
N PRO A 108 0.37 -5.89 11.00
CA PRO A 108 -0.73 -5.16 11.61
C PRO A 108 -0.58 -3.63 11.61
N LEU A 109 0.65 -3.10 11.51
CA LEU A 109 0.90 -1.66 11.53
C LEU A 109 0.27 -0.94 10.32
N ILE A 110 0.14 -1.61 9.16
CA ILE A 110 -0.45 -1.00 7.96
C ILE A 110 -1.91 -0.58 8.16
N VAL A 111 -2.61 -1.20 9.12
CA VAL A 111 -3.98 -0.82 9.48
C VAL A 111 -4.02 0.60 10.05
N PHE A 112 -2.97 1.05 10.76
CA PHE A 112 -2.90 2.43 11.27
C PHE A 112 -2.86 3.47 10.14
N GLU A 113 -2.24 3.16 9.01
CA GLU A 113 -2.26 4.04 7.84
C GLU A 113 -3.68 4.24 7.32
N THR A 114 -4.44 3.15 7.23
CA THR A 114 -5.85 3.19 6.81
C THR A 114 -6.70 3.96 7.82
N LEU A 115 -6.49 3.75 9.12
CA LEU A 115 -7.19 4.47 10.18
C LEU A 115 -6.88 5.98 10.16
N ALA A 116 -5.62 6.36 9.93
CA ALA A 116 -5.22 7.76 9.79
C ALA A 116 -5.86 8.41 8.55
N GLY A 117 -5.90 7.70 7.42
CA GLY A 117 -6.57 8.16 6.20
C GLY A 117 -8.08 8.36 6.38
N LEU A 118 -8.75 7.42 7.08
CA LEU A 118 -10.16 7.57 7.45
C LEU A 118 -10.36 8.80 8.35
N LEU A 119 -9.56 8.94 9.42
CA LEU A 119 -9.63 10.07 10.33
C LEU A 119 -9.42 11.41 9.61
N TYR A 120 -8.40 11.51 8.76
CA TYR A 120 -8.13 12.70 7.95
C TYR A 120 -9.30 13.04 7.04
N THR A 121 -9.88 12.04 6.36
CA THR A 121 -11.03 12.24 5.47
C THR A 121 -12.25 12.75 6.22
N PHE A 122 -12.54 12.22 7.41
CA PHE A 122 -13.67 12.68 8.23
C PHE A 122 -13.44 14.07 8.81
N LEU A 123 -12.20 14.38 9.21
CA LEU A 123 -11.82 15.71 9.68
C LEU A 123 -11.95 16.75 8.57
N LEU A 124 -11.46 16.43 7.36
CA LEU A 124 -11.53 17.30 6.19
C LEU A 124 -12.98 17.54 5.74
N ARG A 125 -13.82 16.50 5.80
CA ARG A 125 -15.25 16.59 5.46
C ARG A 125 -16.10 17.21 6.57
N GLN A 126 -15.55 17.39 7.78
CA GLN A 126 -16.28 17.79 9.00
C GLN A 126 -17.55 16.96 9.24
N GLN A 127 -17.51 15.68 8.86
CA GLN A 127 -18.65 14.78 8.97
C GLN A 127 -18.32 13.65 9.95
N MET A 128 -19.27 13.36 10.84
CA MET A 128 -19.18 12.20 11.72
C MET A 128 -19.24 10.91 10.89
N PRO A 129 -18.37 9.91 11.16
CA PRO A 129 -18.42 8.64 10.46
C PRO A 129 -19.80 7.98 10.64
N PRO A 130 -20.41 7.43 9.58
CA PRO A 130 -21.63 6.66 9.74
C PRO A 130 -21.38 5.43 10.61
N LEU A 131 -22.43 4.98 11.33
CA LEU A 131 -22.34 3.88 12.31
C LEU A 131 -21.73 2.59 11.72
N MET A 132 -22.00 2.29 10.44
CA MET A 132 -21.36 1.15 9.75
C MET A 132 -19.84 1.32 9.63
N THR A 133 -19.34 2.51 9.29
CA THR A 133 -17.89 2.76 9.21
C THR A 133 -17.25 2.68 10.59
N LEU A 134 -17.92 3.18 11.63
CA LEU A 134 -17.49 3.03 13.01
C LEU A 134 -17.35 1.55 13.42
N SER A 135 -18.31 0.71 13.03
CA SER A 135 -18.24 -0.73 13.28
C SER A 135 -17.06 -1.39 12.55
N GLY A 136 -16.80 -0.98 11.30
CA GLY A 136 -15.63 -1.45 10.54
C GLY A 136 -14.30 -1.02 11.17
N ILE A 137 -14.22 0.24 11.62
CA ILE A 137 -13.06 0.77 12.36
C ILE A 137 -12.84 -0.04 13.64
N ALA A 138 -13.90 -0.30 14.42
CA ALA A 138 -13.80 -1.08 15.64
C ALA A 138 -13.31 -2.51 15.37
N LEU A 139 -13.86 -3.19 14.36
CA LEU A 139 -13.41 -4.54 13.96
C LEU A 139 -11.95 -4.55 13.52
N LEU A 140 -11.50 -3.55 12.77
CA LEU A 140 -10.09 -3.40 12.40
C LEU A 140 -9.18 -3.24 13.62
N VAL A 141 -9.55 -2.36 14.55
CA VAL A 141 -8.79 -2.13 15.79
C VAL A 141 -8.72 -3.41 16.62
N ILE A 142 -9.83 -4.13 16.77
CA ILE A 142 -9.87 -5.42 17.48
C ILE A 142 -8.95 -6.43 16.79
N GLY A 143 -9.01 -6.54 15.47
CA GLY A 143 -8.15 -7.45 14.70
C GLY A 143 -6.66 -7.16 14.90
N VAL A 144 -6.25 -5.89 14.89
CA VAL A 144 -4.86 -5.48 15.18
C VAL A 144 -4.45 -5.84 16.60
N VAL A 145 -5.30 -5.58 17.59
CA VAL A 145 -5.02 -5.91 19.00
C VAL A 145 -4.83 -7.42 19.17
N ILE A 146 -5.67 -8.24 18.53
CA ILE A 146 -5.54 -9.70 18.56
C ILE A 146 -4.22 -10.13 17.90
N ALA A 147 -3.92 -9.61 16.71
CA ALA A 147 -2.72 -9.96 15.96
C ALA A 147 -1.42 -9.58 16.70
N VAL A 148 -1.39 -8.42 17.36
CA VAL A 148 -0.23 -7.99 18.16
C VAL A 148 -0.10 -8.79 19.46
N ARG A 149 -1.23 -9.21 20.06
CA ARG A 149 -1.24 -10.04 21.28
C ARG A 149 -0.87 -11.49 21.01
N ALA A 150 -1.11 -12.00 19.82
CA ALA A 150 -0.61 -13.29 19.37
C ALA A 150 0.93 -13.22 19.27
N LYS A 151 1.62 -13.49 20.39
CA LYS A 151 3.08 -13.58 20.42
C LYS A 151 3.53 -14.59 19.35
N PRO A 152 4.51 -14.26 18.51
CA PRO A 152 5.12 -15.26 17.65
C PRO A 152 5.88 -16.26 18.54
N GLU A 153 5.39 -17.50 18.60
CA GLU A 153 6.25 -18.63 18.91
C GLU A 153 7.33 -18.67 17.83
N LYS A 154 8.60 -18.54 18.25
CA LYS A 154 9.73 -18.83 17.36
C LYS A 154 9.52 -20.25 16.85
N PRO A 155 9.53 -20.49 15.53
CA PRO A 155 9.77 -21.85 15.05
C PRO A 155 11.13 -22.23 15.61
N LEU A 156 11.16 -23.26 16.46
CA LEU A 156 12.40 -23.92 16.84
C LEU A 156 13.03 -24.41 15.53
N THR A 157 14.01 -23.67 15.01
CA THR A 157 14.90 -24.18 13.98
C THR A 157 15.64 -25.35 14.62
N GLU A 158 15.18 -26.57 14.35
CA GLU A 158 16.00 -27.77 14.54
C GLU A 158 17.29 -27.55 13.74
N SER A 159 18.40 -27.48 14.45
CA SER A 159 19.72 -27.63 13.86
C SER A 159 19.73 -28.99 13.18
N VAL A 160 19.73 -29.00 11.84
CA VAL A 160 20.10 -30.17 11.07
C VAL A 160 21.54 -30.47 11.44
N SER A 161 21.70 -31.39 12.40
CA SER A 161 22.98 -31.99 12.75
C SER A 161 23.53 -32.64 11.50
N GLU A 162 24.77 -32.28 11.16
CA GLU A 162 25.63 -33.03 10.26
C GLU A 162 25.65 -34.50 10.69
N SER A 163 25.57 -35.40 9.71
CA SER A 163 25.99 -36.80 9.79
C SER A 163 26.52 -37.24 8.43
#